data_AF-A0A268U4F8-F1
#
_entry.id   AF-A0A268U4F8-F1
#
_cell.length_a   1.000
_cell.length_b   1.000
_cell.length_c   1.000
_cell.angle_alpha   90.00
_cell.angle_beta   90.00
_cell.angle_gamma   90.00
#
_symmetry.space_group_name_H-M   'P 1'
#
loop_
_entity.id
_entity.type
_entity.pdbx_description
1 polymer ?
#
loop_
_entity_poly.entity_id
_entity_poly.type
_entity_poly.pdbx_seq_one_letter_code
_entity_poly.pdbx_strand_id
1 'polypeptide(L)'
;MLMFGFYDTNSLSFKFCDDLKDINSLHIPLLKPVQHTLAKYCQDNGVAHSLYLNNYFFEGKDIAQIIAHINLGAEYVLCENPEIAKAMQDIVEKYVLTLKVLVLSDEKSLNPVVKECLKASIDGIINRTCILES
;
A
#
# COMPACT_ATOMS: atom_id res chain seq x y z
N MET A 1 7.90 4.57 14.14
CA MET A 1 8.39 3.20 13.91
C MET A 1 7.29 2.46 13.18
N LEU A 2 7.49 2.16 11.89
CA LEU A 2 6.49 1.45 11.06
C LEU A 2 6.79 -0.04 11.14
N MET A 3 5.77 -0.85 11.46
CA MET A 3 5.88 -2.30 11.59
C MET A 3 4.97 -2.92 10.53
N PHE A 4 5.48 -3.87 9.76
CA PHE A 4 4.79 -4.48 8.62
C PHE A 4 4.36 -5.92 8.97
N GLY A 5 3.11 -6.29 8.66
CA GLY A 5 2.61 -7.65 8.78
C GLY A 5 2.49 -8.32 7.42
N PHE A 6 2.89 -9.59 7.33
CA PHE A 6 2.84 -10.41 6.11
C PHE A 6 1.72 -11.45 6.21
N TYR A 7 1.09 -11.77 5.07
CA TYR A 7 0.00 -12.74 4.95
C TYR A 7 0.53 -14.03 4.32
N ASP A 8 0.30 -15.18 4.97
CA ASP A 8 0.54 -16.51 4.39
C ASP A 8 -0.77 -17.34 4.49
N THR A 9 -1.00 -18.14 3.46
CA THR A 9 -2.20 -18.83 2.95
C THR A 9 -3.33 -19.32 3.89
N ASN A 10 -4.56 -19.33 3.32
CA ASN A 10 -5.84 -19.97 3.71
C ASN A 10 -6.32 -19.96 5.18
N SER A 11 -5.63 -19.26 6.05
CA SER A 11 -6.08 -18.84 7.36
C SER A 11 -5.44 -17.49 7.65
N LEU A 12 -6.19 -16.52 8.20
CA LEU A 12 -5.63 -15.25 8.67
C LEU A 12 -4.70 -15.53 9.86
N SER A 13 -3.46 -15.91 9.56
CA SER A 13 -2.40 -16.07 10.53
C SER A 13 -1.43 -14.90 10.39
N PHE A 14 -1.34 -14.09 11.44
CA PHE A 14 -0.39 -12.98 11.51
C PHE A 14 0.96 -13.56 11.95
N LYS A 15 1.96 -13.58 11.07
CA LYS A 15 3.34 -13.83 11.51
C LYS A 15 3.83 -12.58 12.25
N PHE A 16 3.76 -12.64 13.56
CA PHE A 16 4.41 -11.69 14.45
C PHE A 16 5.92 -11.86 14.34
N CYS A 17 6.65 -10.76 14.15
CA CYS A 17 8.08 -10.74 14.38
C CYS A 17 8.27 -10.78 15.90
N ASP A 18 8.91 -11.84 16.39
CA ASP A 18 9.03 -12.18 17.80
C ASP A 18 9.71 -11.07 18.61
N ASP A 19 8.92 -10.30 19.37
CA ASP A 19 9.22 -9.87 20.75
C ASP A 19 8.20 -8.85 21.27
N LEU A 20 6.93 -9.19 21.48
CA LEU A 20 6.01 -8.21 22.05
C LEU A 20 4.94 -8.82 22.96
N LYS A 21 5.22 -8.84 24.26
CA LYS A 21 4.19 -8.95 25.31
C LYS A 21 3.32 -7.68 25.45
N ASP A 22 3.51 -6.67 24.59
CA ASP A 22 2.94 -5.32 24.72
C ASP A 22 2.16 -4.82 23.48
N ILE A 23 1.60 -5.71 22.64
CA ILE A 23 0.89 -5.35 21.39
C ILE A 23 -0.55 -4.90 21.66
N ASN A 24 -0.81 -4.18 22.75
CA ASN A 24 -2.16 -3.74 23.09
C ASN A 24 -2.62 -2.48 22.33
N SER A 25 -1.92 -2.00 21.28
CA SER A 25 -2.34 -0.79 20.56
C SER A 25 -1.76 -0.53 19.15
N LEU A 26 -1.12 -1.49 18.47
CA LEU A 26 -0.50 -1.19 17.18
C LEU A 26 -1.51 -1.29 16.02
N HIS A 27 -1.73 -0.17 15.35
CA HIS A 27 -2.47 -0.07 14.08
C HIS A 27 -1.66 -0.77 12.98
N ILE A 28 -1.97 -2.05 12.71
CA ILE A 28 -1.25 -2.89 11.75
C ILE A 28 -2.02 -2.88 10.42
N PRO A 29 -1.53 -2.19 9.37
CA PRO A 29 -2.19 -2.19 8.07
C PRO A 29 -1.91 -3.49 7.29
N LEU A 30 -2.90 -3.92 6.52
CA LEU A 30 -2.77 -4.98 5.53
C LEU A 30 -2.22 -4.41 4.21
N LEU A 31 -0.91 -4.54 4.00
CA LEU A 31 -0.23 -4.11 2.79
C LEU A 31 -0.06 -5.27 1.81
N LYS A 32 -1.01 -5.43 0.90
CA LYS A 32 -0.93 -6.36 -0.23
C LYS A 32 -1.87 -5.93 -1.36
N PRO A 33 -1.81 -6.56 -2.54
CA PRO A 33 -2.88 -6.44 -3.53
C PRO A 33 -4.20 -6.97 -2.96
N VAL A 34 -5.05 -6.06 -2.48
CA VAL A 34 -6.35 -6.38 -1.88
C VAL A 34 -7.42 -6.30 -2.97
N GLN A 35 -8.21 -7.37 -3.13
CA GLN A 35 -9.42 -7.35 -3.97
C GLN A 35 -10.61 -6.77 -3.21
N HIS A 36 -11.67 -6.36 -3.92
CA HIS A 36 -12.84 -5.70 -3.33
C HIS A 36 -13.50 -6.46 -2.16
N THR A 37 -13.58 -7.80 -2.23
CA THR A 37 -14.16 -8.62 -1.16
C THR A 37 -13.36 -8.55 0.13
N LEU A 38 -12.02 -8.57 0.02
CA LEU A 38 -11.13 -8.44 1.15
C LEU A 38 -11.07 -6.99 1.66
N ALA A 39 -11.15 -6.00 0.77
CA ALA A 39 -11.26 -4.59 1.18
C ALA A 39 -12.55 -4.33 1.98
N LYS A 40 -13.67 -4.95 1.60
CA LYS A 40 -14.91 -4.89 2.38
C LYS A 40 -14.76 -5.53 3.75
N TYR A 41 -14.11 -6.69 3.83
CA TYR A 41 -13.80 -7.31 5.11
C TYR A 41 -12.91 -6.41 5.98
N CYS A 42 -11.89 -5.78 5.41
CA CYS A 42 -11.04 -4.83 6.11
C CYS A 42 -11.84 -3.65 6.67
N GLN A 43 -12.74 -3.07 5.87
CA GLN A 43 -13.66 -2.01 6.30
C GLN A 43 -14.52 -2.45 7.50
N ASP A 44 -15.14 -3.62 7.40
CA ASP A 44 -16.08 -4.15 8.41
C ASP A 44 -15.40 -4.46 9.75
N ASN A 45 -14.08 -4.69 9.72
CA ASN A 45 -13.29 -5.03 10.89
C ASN A 45 -12.34 -3.91 11.33
N GLY A 46 -12.44 -2.71 10.73
CA GLY A 46 -11.58 -1.57 11.08
C GLY A 46 -10.09 -1.83 10.82
N VAL A 47 -9.77 -2.66 9.83
CA VAL A 47 -8.39 -2.96 9.43
C VAL A 47 -7.97 -2.03 8.31
N ALA A 48 -6.99 -1.18 8.56
CA ALA A 48 -6.40 -0.36 7.51
C ALA A 48 -5.79 -1.26 6.42
N HIS A 49 -5.94 -0.87 5.15
CA HIS A 49 -5.48 -1.67 4.04
C HIS A 49 -4.97 -0.82 2.88
N SER A 50 -4.26 -1.49 1.96
CA SER A 50 -3.77 -0.88 0.73
C SER A 50 -4.63 -1.21 -0.48
N LEU A 51 -4.69 -0.27 -1.43
CA LEU A 51 -4.97 -0.58 -2.84
C LEU A 51 -3.65 -0.72 -3.62
N TYR A 52 -3.66 -1.50 -4.70
CA TYR A 52 -2.46 -1.79 -5.49
C TYR A 52 -2.63 -1.32 -6.93
N LEU A 53 -1.68 -0.52 -7.42
CA LEU A 53 -1.63 0.03 -8.77
C LEU A 53 -0.39 -0.51 -9.50
N ASN A 54 -0.64 -1.29 -10.55
CA ASN A 54 0.40 -1.87 -11.40
C ASN A 54 0.71 -0.99 -12.62
N ASN A 55 1.72 -1.38 -13.40
CA ASN A 55 2.18 -0.66 -14.59
C ASN A 55 1.10 -0.42 -15.67
N TYR A 56 -0.04 -1.10 -15.64
CA TYR A 56 -1.12 -0.96 -16.63
C TYR A 56 -2.18 0.09 -16.24
N PHE A 57 -2.03 0.70 -15.07
CA PHE A 57 -3.01 1.58 -14.46
C PHE A 57 -3.40 2.82 -15.32
N PHE A 58 -2.46 3.37 -16.10
CA PHE A 58 -2.71 4.60 -16.86
C PHE A 58 -3.45 4.41 -18.20
N GLU A 59 -3.84 3.18 -18.56
CA GLU A 59 -4.65 2.94 -19.76
C GLU A 59 -6.15 3.23 -19.57
N GLY A 60 -6.53 3.95 -18.50
CA GLY A 60 -7.89 4.46 -18.27
C GLY A 60 -8.88 3.45 -17.70
N LYS A 61 -8.44 2.25 -17.30
CA LYS A 61 -9.33 1.15 -16.88
C LYS A 61 -9.61 1.06 -15.37
N ASP A 62 -8.86 1.76 -14.52
CA ASP A 62 -8.85 1.45 -13.07
C ASP A 62 -9.26 2.59 -12.14
N ILE A 63 -9.82 3.70 -12.66
CA ILE A 63 -10.34 4.80 -11.82
C ILE A 63 -11.49 4.30 -10.91
N ALA A 64 -12.38 3.47 -11.45
CA ALA A 64 -13.48 2.89 -10.69
C ALA A 64 -12.96 2.02 -9.52
N GLN A 65 -11.85 1.30 -9.74
CA GLN A 65 -11.22 0.49 -8.71
C GLN A 65 -10.66 1.37 -7.59
N ILE A 66 -9.96 2.47 -7.92
CA ILE A 66 -9.48 3.42 -6.91
C ILE A 66 -10.63 3.99 -6.09
N ILE A 67 -11.68 4.49 -6.76
CA ILE A 67 -12.83 5.06 -6.06
C ILE A 67 -13.47 4.03 -5.13
N ALA A 68 -13.62 2.79 -5.59
CA ALA A 68 -14.14 1.71 -4.77
C ALA A 68 -13.26 1.47 -3.53
N HIS A 69 -11.94 1.39 -3.68
CA HIS A 69 -11.03 1.18 -2.55
C HIS A 69 -10.99 2.35 -1.57
N ILE A 70 -11.02 3.60 -2.06
CA ILE A 70 -11.14 4.79 -1.21
C ILE A 70 -12.43 4.72 -0.39
N ASN A 71 -13.56 4.39 -1.02
CA ASN A 71 -14.85 4.27 -0.33
C ASN A 71 -14.90 3.08 0.65
N LEU A 72 -14.05 2.08 0.46
CA LEU A 72 -13.87 0.97 1.40
C LEU A 72 -12.86 1.29 2.51
N GLY A 73 -12.33 2.52 2.58
CA GLY A 73 -11.43 2.95 3.65
C GLY A 73 -9.99 2.50 3.44
N ALA A 74 -9.52 2.39 2.19
CA ALA A 74 -8.10 2.24 1.94
C ALA A 74 -7.34 3.45 2.52
N GLU A 75 -6.24 3.19 3.20
CA GLU A 75 -5.37 4.21 3.79
C GLU A 75 -4.02 4.30 3.08
N TYR A 76 -3.68 3.28 2.28
CA TYR A 76 -2.41 3.17 1.57
C TYR A 76 -2.64 2.89 0.09
N VAL A 77 -1.72 3.35 -0.74
CA VAL A 77 -1.63 3.01 -2.16
C VAL A 77 -0.24 2.45 -2.44
N LEU A 78 -0.18 1.23 -2.95
CA LEU A 78 1.04 0.57 -3.37
C LEU A 78 1.19 0.74 -4.88
N CYS A 79 2.27 1.37 -5.32
CA CYS A 79 2.54 1.64 -6.72
C CYS A 79 3.77 0.87 -7.19
N GLU A 80 3.70 0.23 -8.36
CA GLU A 80 4.83 -0.53 -8.92
C GLU A 80 6.00 0.33 -9.38
N ASN A 81 5.76 1.60 -9.70
CA ASN A 81 6.78 2.50 -10.21
C ASN A 81 6.56 3.94 -9.71
N PRO A 82 7.62 4.79 -9.77
CA PRO A 82 7.55 6.18 -9.32
C PRO A 82 6.63 7.08 -10.15
N GLU A 83 6.40 6.78 -11.43
CA GLU A 83 5.54 7.58 -12.30
C GLU A 83 4.07 7.47 -11.89
N ILE A 84 3.58 6.25 -11.60
CA ILE A 84 2.25 6.00 -11.05
C ILE A 84 2.11 6.69 -9.70
N ALA A 85 3.10 6.50 -8.84
CA ALA A 85 3.09 7.04 -7.50
C ALA A 85 3.07 8.57 -7.52
N LYS A 86 3.81 9.22 -8.43
CA LYS A 86 3.74 10.66 -8.62
C LYS A 86 2.34 11.12 -9.03
N ALA A 87 1.71 10.49 -10.02
CA ALA A 87 0.37 10.90 -10.42
C ALA A 87 -0.67 10.67 -9.30
N MET A 88 -0.52 9.58 -8.54
CA MET A 88 -1.38 9.33 -7.39
C MET A 88 -1.14 10.36 -6.28
N GLN A 89 0.10 10.75 -6.02
CA GLN A 89 0.45 11.81 -5.08
C GLN A 89 -0.20 13.14 -5.48
N ASP A 90 -0.12 13.50 -6.77
CA ASP A 90 -0.80 14.69 -7.31
C ASP A 90 -2.32 14.63 -7.07
N ILE A 91 -2.95 13.45 -7.22
CA ILE A 91 -4.39 13.24 -6.93
C ILE A 91 -4.67 13.39 -5.43
N VAL A 92 -3.86 12.74 -4.58
CA VAL A 92 -4.00 12.80 -3.11
C VAL A 92 -3.95 14.25 -2.63
N GLU A 93 -2.98 15.02 -3.11
CA GLU A 93 -2.82 16.42 -2.73
C GLU A 93 -3.94 17.30 -3.30
N LYS A 94 -4.29 17.12 -4.58
CA LYS A 94 -5.33 17.91 -5.26
C LYS A 94 -6.71 17.74 -4.62
N TYR A 95 -7.05 16.53 -4.19
CA TYR A 95 -8.37 16.20 -3.63
C TYR A 95 -8.35 16.03 -2.10
N VAL A 96 -7.22 16.35 -1.44
CA VAL A 96 -7.05 16.29 0.03
C VAL A 96 -7.42 14.91 0.59
N LEU A 97 -6.97 13.86 -0.07
CA LEU A 97 -7.19 12.48 0.38
C LEU A 97 -6.23 12.15 1.53
N THR A 98 -6.66 11.29 2.46
CA THR A 98 -5.82 10.82 3.58
C THR A 98 -4.94 9.62 3.22
N LEU A 99 -4.92 9.22 1.95
CA LEU A 99 -4.14 8.09 1.45
C LEU A 99 -2.63 8.36 1.53
N LYS A 100 -1.87 7.31 1.87
CA LYS A 100 -0.41 7.29 1.83
C LYS A 100 0.11 6.57 0.59
N VAL A 101 0.91 7.26 -0.22
CA VAL A 101 1.44 6.72 -1.48
C VAL A 101 2.80 6.08 -1.26
N LEU A 102 2.91 4.79 -1.55
CA LEU A 102 4.11 3.98 -1.34
C LEU A 102 4.57 3.36 -2.66
N VAL A 103 5.87 3.45 -2.95
CA VAL A 103 6.47 2.81 -4.14
C VAL A 103 7.09 1.47 -3.76
N LEU A 104 6.77 0.42 -4.52
CA LEU A 104 7.44 -0.87 -4.45
C LEU A 104 8.77 -0.82 -5.21
N SER A 105 9.88 -1.12 -4.55
CA SER A 105 11.21 -1.11 -5.17
C SER A 105 12.03 -2.34 -4.75
N ASP A 106 12.96 -2.73 -5.61
CA ASP A 106 13.95 -3.77 -5.32
C ASP A 106 15.29 -3.12 -4.99
N GLU A 107 16.16 -3.83 -4.27
CA GLU A 107 17.49 -3.32 -3.88
C GLU A 107 18.29 -2.79 -5.09
N LYS A 108 18.20 -3.47 -6.24
CA LYS A 108 18.88 -3.10 -7.49
C LYS A 108 18.43 -1.76 -8.06
N SER A 109 17.17 -1.38 -7.84
CA SER A 109 16.56 -0.14 -8.37
C SER A 109 16.37 0.94 -7.32
N LEU A 110 16.77 0.70 -6.06
CA LEU A 110 16.49 1.58 -4.94
C LEU A 110 17.03 3.00 -5.13
N ASN A 111 18.30 3.14 -5.53
CA ASN A 111 18.95 4.46 -5.65
C ASN A 111 18.24 5.43 -6.63
N PRO A 112 17.93 5.04 -7.88
CA PRO A 112 17.18 5.93 -8.77
C PRO A 112 15.75 6.17 -8.27
N VAL A 113 15.07 5.16 -7.73
CA VAL A 113 13.70 5.29 -7.20
C VAL A 113 13.62 6.26 -6.02
N VAL A 114 14.57 6.19 -5.08
CA VAL A 114 14.64 7.12 -3.93
C VAL A 114 14.75 8.56 -4.40
N LYS A 115 15.59 8.84 -5.41
CA LYS A 115 15.74 10.20 -5.94
C LYS A 115 14.46 10.71 -6.60
N GLU A 116 13.73 9.86 -7.30
CA GLU A 116 12.45 10.23 -7.93
C GLU A 116 11.37 10.47 -6.88
N CYS A 117 11.26 9.59 -5.88
CA CYS A 117 10.30 9.73 -4.78
C CYS A 117 10.52 11.03 -3.99
N LEU A 118 11.78 11.39 -3.69
CA LEU A 118 12.10 12.64 -3.00
C LEU A 118 11.72 13.88 -3.81
N LYS A 119 11.89 13.86 -5.13
CA LYS A 119 11.50 14.99 -6.01
C LYS A 119 9.99 15.15 -6.11
N ALA A 120 9.26 14.04 -6.03
CA ALA A 120 7.81 14.00 -6.16
C ALA A 120 7.08 14.00 -4.79
N SER A 121 7.80 14.21 -3.68
CA SER A 121 7.22 14.21 -2.32
C SER A 121 6.41 12.96 -1.97
N ILE A 122 6.82 11.80 -2.49
CA ILE A 122 6.12 10.53 -2.26
C ILE A 122 6.29 10.08 -0.81
N ASP A 123 5.20 9.65 -0.16
CA ASP A 123 5.19 9.35 1.28
C ASP A 123 6.20 8.26 1.69
N GLY A 124 6.46 7.27 0.83
CA GLY A 124 7.40 6.21 1.19
C GLY A 124 7.78 5.23 0.09
N ILE A 125 8.75 4.40 0.43
CA ILE A 125 9.26 3.30 -0.40
C ILE A 125 9.26 2.04 0.45
N ILE A 126 8.85 0.93 -0.14
CA ILE A 126 8.81 -0.37 0.52
C ILE A 126 9.47 -1.42 -0.39
N ASN A 127 10.12 -2.40 0.23
CA ASN A 127 10.73 -3.49 -0.52
C ASN A 127 9.64 -4.33 -1.20
N ARG A 128 9.75 -4.52 -2.51
CA ARG A 128 8.77 -5.27 -3.30
C ARG A 128 8.62 -6.72 -2.82
N THR A 129 9.72 -7.39 -2.48
CA THR A 129 9.70 -8.80 -2.04
C THR A 129 8.96 -9.01 -0.73
N CYS A 130 8.77 -7.93 0.04
CA CYS A 130 7.96 -7.96 1.24
C CYS A 130 6.45 -7.96 0.94
N ILE A 131 6.03 -7.47 -0.23
CA ILE A 131 4.62 -7.26 -0.54
C ILE A 131 4.11 -8.25 -1.58
N LEU A 132 4.92 -8.49 -2.59
CA LEU A 132 4.64 -9.42 -3.67
C LEU A 132 5.56 -10.61 -3.45
N GLU A 133 4.99 -11.74 -3.04
CA GLU A 133 5.71 -13.01 -2.99
C GLU A 133 6.37 -13.24 -4.36
N SER A 134 7.69 -13.49 -4.35
CA SER A 134 8.49 -13.79 -5.54
C SER A 134 8.11 -15.12 -6.17
#